data_AF-A0A151IJL7-F1
#
_entry.id   AF-A0A151IJL7-F1
#
_cell.length_a   1.000
_cell.length_b   1.000
_cell.length_c   1.000
_cell.angle_alpha   90.00
_cell.angle_beta   90.00
_cell.angle_gamma   90.00
#
_symmetry.space_group_name_H-M   'P 1'
#
loop_
_entity.id
_entity.type
_entity.pdbx_description
1 polymer ?
#
loop_
_entity_poly.entity_id
_entity_poly.type
_entity_poly.pdbx_seq_one_letter_code
_entity_poly.pdbx_strand_id
1 'polypeptide(L)'
;MFFVTYWINMSMLLLRKKRQKRWLNRRWLVSPINQKRIQKGDYNNLFQEIKNDPDFFYRYTRMTLEHFEKLVELTKPYLIKKSHRALLPELRLLITLRYLATGDRPFAIALAFRVGESTVREVMKEVCFILIKILEPLYLSSPTEED
;
A
#
# COMPACT_ATOMS: atom_id res chain seq x y z
N MET A 1 26.65 -23.69 11.43
CA MET A 1 25.43 -23.48 10.62
C MET A 1 24.13 -23.89 11.35
N PHE A 2 24.08 -25.02 12.07
CA PHE A 2 22.88 -25.50 12.79
C PHE A 2 22.39 -24.62 13.95
N PHE A 3 23.29 -23.96 14.69
CA PHE A 3 22.88 -23.08 15.78
C PHE A 3 22.13 -21.83 15.28
N VAL A 4 22.56 -21.24 14.17
CA VAL A 4 21.92 -20.05 13.58
C VAL A 4 20.51 -20.38 13.09
N THR A 5 20.33 -21.51 12.38
CA THR A 5 19.01 -21.95 11.92
C THR A 5 18.09 -22.31 13.09
N TYR A 6 18.61 -22.91 14.16
CA TYR A 6 17.86 -23.19 15.38
C TYR A 6 17.37 -21.90 16.06
N TRP A 7 18.25 -20.92 16.24
CA TRP A 7 17.89 -19.61 16.81
C TRP A 7 16.87 -18.86 15.95
N ILE A 8 17.02 -18.87 14.62
CA ILE A 8 16.03 -18.29 13.70
C ILE A 8 14.68 -19.00 13.85
N ASN A 9 14.64 -20.33 13.84
CA ASN A 9 13.40 -21.10 14.00
C ASN A 9 12.73 -20.83 15.35
N MET A 10 13.50 -20.80 16.44
CA MET A 10 12.98 -20.45 17.76
C MET A 10 12.44 -19.03 17.82
N SER A 11 13.13 -18.05 17.22
CA SER A 11 12.64 -16.67 17.13
C SER A 11 11.32 -16.58 16.34
N MET A 12 11.21 -17.32 15.23
CA MET A 12 9.99 -17.39 14.43
C MET A 12 8.82 -18.00 15.21
N LEU A 13 9.05 -19.07 16.00
CA LEU A 13 8.04 -19.67 16.86
C LEU A 13 7.54 -18.68 17.93
N LEU A 14 8.45 -17.94 18.56
CA LEU A 14 8.10 -16.91 19.55
C LEU A 14 7.27 -15.77 18.91
N LEU A 15 7.65 -15.31 17.71
CA LEU A 15 6.90 -14.30 16.96
C LEU A 15 5.50 -14.78 16.58
N ARG A 16 5.35 -16.05 16.15
CA ARG A 16 4.05 -16.68 15.87
C ARG A 16 3.16 -16.71 17.11
N LYS A 17 3.67 -17.17 18.27
CA LYS A 17 2.92 -17.18 19.54
C LYS A 17 2.48 -15.77 19.96
N LYS A 18 3.37 -14.77 19.86
CA LYS A 18 3.02 -13.37 20.13
C LYS A 18 1.91 -12.84 19.19
N ARG A 19 1.99 -13.15 17.89
CA ARG A 19 0.97 -12.76 16.90
C ARG A 19 -0.38 -13.42 17.17
N GLN A 20 -0.38 -14.70 17.54
CA GLN A 20 -1.59 -15.42 17.92
C GLN A 20 -2.25 -14.82 19.16
N LYS A 21 -1.48 -14.55 20.23
CA LYS A 21 -1.98 -13.89 21.43
C LYS A 21 -2.59 -12.51 21.13
N ARG A 22 -1.92 -11.70 20.29
CA ARG A 22 -2.47 -10.40 19.83
C ARG A 22 -3.76 -10.56 19.03
N TRP A 23 -3.87 -11.60 18.20
CA TRP A 23 -5.08 -11.86 17.42
C TRP A 23 -6.25 -12.32 18.30
N LEU A 24 -6.01 -13.18 19.30
CA LEU A 24 -7.03 -13.63 20.24
C LEU A 24 -7.50 -12.48 21.14
N ASN A 25 -6.59 -11.61 21.58
CA ASN A 25 -6.89 -10.50 22.49
C ASN A 25 -7.35 -9.23 21.75
N ARG A 26 -7.67 -9.32 20.46
CA ARG A 26 -8.05 -8.14 19.69
C ARG A 26 -9.44 -7.66 20.10
N ARG A 27 -9.57 -6.36 20.34
CA ARG A 27 -10.87 -5.74 20.62
C ARG A 27 -11.82 -5.82 19.42
N TRP A 28 -11.29 -5.65 18.21
CA TRP A 28 -12.10 -5.59 16.98
C TRP A 28 -11.44 -6.37 15.83
N LEU A 29 -12.24 -7.11 15.06
CA LEU A 29 -11.82 -7.69 13.77
C LEU A 29 -11.55 -6.61 12.72
N VAL A 30 -12.43 -5.63 12.64
CA VAL A 30 -12.28 -4.39 11.87
C VAL A 30 -12.79 -3.27 12.77
N SER A 31 -11.97 -2.23 12.97
CA SER A 31 -12.35 -1.07 13.79
C SER A 31 -13.66 -0.47 13.28
N PRO A 32 -14.61 -0.04 14.15
CA PRO A 32 -15.90 0.52 13.73
C PRO A 32 -15.79 1.63 12.69
N ILE A 33 -14.78 2.50 12.83
CA ILE A 33 -14.52 3.59 11.88
C ILE A 33 -14.21 3.09 10.46
N ASN A 34 -13.59 1.91 10.35
CA ASN A 34 -13.17 1.31 9.08
C ASN A 34 -14.26 0.46 8.42
N GLN A 35 -15.38 0.21 9.11
CA GLN A 35 -16.51 -0.54 8.55
C GLN A 35 -17.23 0.25 7.46
N LYS A 36 -17.27 1.58 7.58
CA LYS A 36 -17.90 2.48 6.60
C LYS A 36 -16.94 2.93 5.48
N ARG A 37 -15.97 2.09 5.09
CA ARG A 37 -14.95 2.45 4.07
C ARG A 37 -15.57 2.79 2.72
N ILE A 38 -16.56 2.01 2.29
CA ILE A 38 -17.18 2.23 0.97
C ILE A 38 -17.92 3.57 0.97
N GLN A 39 -18.63 3.88 2.05
CA GLN A 39 -19.45 5.08 2.13
C GLN A 39 -18.65 6.35 2.48
N LYS A 40 -17.58 6.23 3.27
CA LYS A 40 -16.88 7.39 3.88
C LYS A 40 -15.37 7.40 3.70
N GLY A 41 -14.81 6.50 2.90
CA GLY A 41 -13.39 6.50 2.56
C GLY A 41 -13.14 7.33 1.31
N ASP A 42 -12.03 8.06 1.30
CA ASP A 42 -11.67 8.98 0.22
C ASP A 42 -11.68 8.32 -1.15
N TYR A 43 -11.32 7.03 -1.24
CA TYR A 43 -11.29 6.30 -2.51
C TYR A 43 -12.62 6.33 -3.29
N ASN A 44 -13.74 6.18 -2.59
CA ASN A 44 -15.07 6.17 -3.23
C ASN A 44 -15.74 7.54 -3.24
N ASN A 45 -15.09 8.55 -2.64
CA ASN A 45 -15.59 9.92 -2.51
C ASN A 45 -14.58 10.87 -3.16
N LEU A 46 -13.82 11.63 -2.35
CA LEU A 46 -12.83 12.63 -2.76
C LEU A 46 -11.97 12.21 -3.96
N PHE A 47 -11.45 10.97 -3.98
CA PHE A 47 -10.61 10.52 -5.08
C PHE A 47 -11.36 10.46 -6.42
N GLN A 48 -12.62 10.04 -6.43
CA GLN A 48 -13.44 10.03 -7.65
C GLN A 48 -13.77 11.44 -8.11
N GLU A 49 -13.98 12.37 -7.18
CA GLU A 49 -14.23 13.78 -7.49
C GLU A 49 -13.01 14.41 -8.17
N ILE A 50 -11.82 14.24 -7.58
CA ILE A 50 -10.59 14.86 -8.11
C ILE A 50 -10.09 14.22 -9.41
N LYS A 51 -10.59 13.05 -9.83
CA LYS A 51 -10.23 12.50 -11.16
C LYS A 51 -10.63 13.44 -12.30
N ASN A 52 -11.67 14.24 -12.11
CA ASN A 52 -12.14 15.21 -13.10
C ASN A 52 -11.45 16.58 -12.98
N ASP A 53 -10.53 16.74 -12.01
CA ASP A 53 -9.79 17.98 -11.78
C ASP A 53 -8.27 17.71 -11.86
N PRO A 54 -7.63 18.00 -13.02
CA PRO A 54 -6.22 17.69 -13.24
C PRO A 54 -5.27 18.30 -12.20
N ASP A 55 -5.56 19.51 -11.73
CA ASP A 55 -4.70 20.23 -10.80
C ASP A 55 -4.74 19.60 -9.41
N PHE A 56 -5.95 19.32 -8.90
CA PHE A 56 -6.09 18.61 -7.64
C PHE A 56 -5.59 17.18 -7.73
N PHE A 57 -5.84 16.47 -8.84
CA PHE A 57 -5.31 15.13 -9.06
C PHE A 57 -3.78 15.09 -9.00
N TYR A 58 -3.12 16.02 -9.72
CA TYR A 58 -1.67 16.11 -9.73
C TYR A 58 -1.12 16.49 -8.34
N ARG A 59 -1.76 17.43 -7.62
CA ARG A 59 -1.36 17.75 -6.24
C ARG A 59 -1.52 16.56 -5.29
N TYR A 60 -2.53 15.72 -5.53
CA TYR A 60 -2.84 14.57 -4.68
C TYR A 60 -1.93 13.36 -4.94
N THR A 61 -1.51 13.15 -6.20
CA THR A 61 -0.79 11.94 -6.64
C THR A 61 0.61 12.18 -7.20
N ARG A 62 0.95 13.42 -7.56
CA ARG A 62 2.16 13.85 -8.31
C ARG A 62 2.28 13.28 -9.72
N MET A 63 1.16 12.91 -10.34
CA MET A 63 1.12 12.43 -11.73
C MET A 63 -0.19 12.83 -12.40
N THR A 64 -0.24 12.76 -13.73
CA THR A 64 -1.51 12.92 -14.46
C THR A 64 -2.38 11.68 -14.29
N LEU A 65 -3.69 11.81 -14.55
CA LEU A 65 -4.62 10.67 -14.51
C LEU A 65 -4.19 9.55 -15.48
N GLU A 66 -3.80 9.91 -16.70
CA GLU A 66 -3.31 8.96 -17.70
C GLU A 66 -2.11 8.14 -17.21
N HIS A 67 -1.09 8.80 -16.63
CA HIS A 67 0.08 8.10 -16.08
C HIS A 67 -0.30 7.22 -14.88
N PHE A 68 -1.23 7.68 -14.04
CA PHE A 68 -1.74 6.90 -12.94
C PHE A 68 -2.43 5.63 -13.43
N GLU A 69 -3.35 5.74 -14.38
CA GLU A 69 -4.06 4.58 -14.96
C GLU A 69 -3.09 3.60 -15.61
N LYS A 70 -2.10 4.11 -16.35
CA LYS A 70 -1.05 3.27 -16.92
C LYS A 70 -0.26 2.53 -15.85
N LEU A 71 0.10 3.20 -14.76
CA LEU A 71 0.82 2.60 -13.65
C LEU A 71 -0.04 1.55 -12.92
N VAL A 72 -1.35 1.79 -12.80
CA VAL A 72 -2.30 0.79 -12.29
C VAL A 72 -2.26 -0.46 -13.16
N GLU A 73 -2.33 -0.34 -14.49
CA GLU A 73 -2.28 -1.50 -15.39
C GLU A 73 -1.01 -2.34 -15.20
N LEU A 74 0.15 -1.69 -15.16
CA LEU A 74 1.45 -2.34 -15.00
C LEU A 74 1.56 -3.06 -13.65
N THR A 75 1.08 -2.44 -12.58
CA THR A 75 1.23 -2.95 -11.20
C THR A 75 0.12 -3.91 -10.78
N LYS A 76 -1.07 -3.84 -11.40
CA LYS A 76 -2.25 -4.65 -11.10
C LYS A 76 -1.97 -6.15 -10.92
N PRO A 77 -1.27 -6.85 -11.83
CA PRO A 77 -1.03 -8.29 -11.66
C PRO A 77 -0.24 -8.64 -10.39
N TYR A 78 0.59 -7.72 -9.88
CA TYR A 78 1.41 -7.92 -8.68
C TYR A 78 0.73 -7.46 -7.39
N LEU A 79 -0.28 -6.57 -7.50
CA LEU A 79 -0.99 -5.99 -6.34
C LEU A 79 -2.27 -6.73 -5.96
N ILE A 80 -2.75 -7.67 -6.78
CA ILE A 80 -3.92 -8.51 -6.49
C ILE A 80 -3.61 -9.45 -5.33
N LYS A 81 -4.53 -9.53 -4.37
CA LYS A 81 -4.46 -10.50 -3.26
C LYS A 81 -5.70 -11.38 -3.21
N LYS A 82 -5.50 -12.68 -2.96
CA LYS A 82 -6.56 -13.66 -2.71
C LYS A 82 -7.11 -13.50 -1.29
N SER A 83 -7.94 -12.49 -1.06
CA SER A 83 -8.68 -12.31 0.19
C SER A 83 -9.88 -11.37 -0.01
N HIS A 84 -11.04 -11.70 0.54
CA HIS A 84 -12.20 -10.79 0.55
C HIS A 84 -11.96 -9.46 1.28
N ARG A 85 -10.90 -9.40 2.11
CA ARG A 85 -10.50 -8.18 2.83
C ARG A 85 -9.39 -7.41 2.13
N ALA A 86 -8.92 -7.91 0.98
CA ALA A 86 -7.89 -7.23 0.20
C ALA A 86 -8.41 -5.88 -0.29
N LEU A 87 -7.54 -4.87 -0.25
CA LEU A 87 -7.81 -3.61 -0.92
C LEU A 87 -7.64 -3.80 -2.43
N LEU A 88 -8.41 -3.06 -3.22
CA LEU A 88 -8.28 -3.02 -4.68
C LEU A 88 -6.85 -2.60 -5.08
N PRO A 89 -6.28 -3.15 -6.17
CA PRO A 89 -4.95 -2.77 -6.65
C PRO A 89 -4.78 -1.25 -6.82
N GLU A 90 -5.75 -0.58 -7.44
CA GLU A 90 -5.77 0.88 -7.63
C GLU A 90 -5.73 1.63 -6.29
N LEU A 91 -6.54 1.21 -5.31
CA LEU A 91 -6.52 1.80 -3.97
C LEU A 91 -5.17 1.60 -3.27
N ARG A 92 -4.54 0.44 -3.43
CA ARG A 92 -3.22 0.16 -2.83
C ARG A 92 -2.15 1.09 -3.40
N LEU A 93 -2.17 1.26 -4.73
CA LEU A 93 -1.29 2.20 -5.42
C LEU A 93 -1.55 3.64 -4.95
N LEU A 94 -2.82 4.07 -4.95
CA LEU A 94 -3.22 5.41 -4.53
C LEU A 94 -2.78 5.75 -3.11
N ILE A 95 -2.96 4.85 -2.14
CA ILE A 95 -2.52 5.05 -0.74
C ILE A 95 -1.02 5.35 -0.69
N THR A 96 -0.24 4.64 -1.50
CA THR A 96 1.22 4.77 -1.54
C THR A 96 1.63 6.06 -2.22
N LEU A 97 1.03 6.39 -3.36
CA LEU A 97 1.30 7.65 -4.06
C LEU A 97 0.90 8.87 -3.24
N ARG A 98 -0.25 8.82 -2.56
CA ARG A 98 -0.67 9.90 -1.64
C ARG A 98 0.38 10.15 -0.56
N TYR A 99 0.98 9.10 -0.02
CA TYR A 99 2.08 9.22 0.94
C TYR A 99 3.34 9.81 0.33
N LEU A 100 3.78 9.30 -0.82
CA LEU A 100 4.98 9.81 -1.51
C LEU A 100 4.80 11.27 -1.94
N ALA A 101 3.59 11.67 -2.31
CA ALA A 101 3.23 13.01 -2.76
C ALA A 101 3.26 14.07 -1.64
N THR A 102 2.93 13.68 -0.41
CA THR A 102 2.66 14.62 0.70
C THR A 102 3.55 14.43 1.93
N GLY A 103 4.13 13.24 2.12
CA GLY A 103 4.85 12.90 3.35
C GLY A 103 3.95 12.77 4.59
N ASP A 104 2.63 12.66 4.40
CA ASP A 104 1.67 12.57 5.51
C ASP A 104 1.97 11.37 6.43
N ARG A 105 1.64 11.52 7.72
CA ARG A 105 1.75 10.41 8.67
C ARG A 105 0.84 9.25 8.22
N PRO A 106 1.31 7.99 8.26
CA PRO A 106 0.49 6.84 7.86
C PRO A 106 -0.86 6.74 8.59
N PHE A 107 -0.93 7.24 9.83
CA PHE A 107 -2.19 7.33 10.58
C PHE A 107 -3.22 8.27 9.94
N ALA A 108 -2.79 9.43 9.43
CA ALA A 108 -3.69 10.37 8.76
C ALA A 108 -4.28 9.74 7.49
N ILE A 109 -3.43 9.10 6.68
CA ILE A 109 -3.85 8.34 5.49
C ILE A 109 -4.78 7.19 5.87
N ALA A 110 -4.50 6.48 6.97
CA ALA A 110 -5.37 5.41 7.45
C ALA A 110 -6.78 5.90 7.80
N LEU A 111 -6.89 7.07 8.45
CA LEU A 111 -8.18 7.68 8.76
C LEU A 111 -8.94 8.12 7.49
N ALA A 112 -8.25 8.80 6.57
CA ALA A 112 -8.79 9.26 5.28
C ALA A 112 -9.38 8.10 4.46
N PHE A 113 -8.60 7.03 4.27
CA PHE A 113 -9.04 5.87 3.50
C PHE A 113 -9.86 4.85 4.30
N ARG A 114 -10.09 5.06 5.61
CA ARG A 114 -10.80 4.11 6.50
C ARG A 114 -10.17 2.71 6.47
N VAL A 115 -8.84 2.68 6.59
CA VAL A 115 -7.99 1.48 6.59
C VAL A 115 -7.24 1.42 7.93
N GLY A 116 -6.79 0.23 8.36
CA GLY A 116 -5.93 0.12 9.55
C GLY A 116 -4.56 0.72 9.29
N GLU A 117 -3.99 1.47 10.24
CA GLU A 117 -2.65 2.07 10.07
C GLU A 117 -1.56 1.02 9.76
N SER A 118 -1.61 -0.13 10.41
CA SER A 118 -0.70 -1.24 10.11
C SER A 118 -0.86 -1.74 8.68
N THR A 119 -2.10 -1.79 8.17
CA THR A 119 -2.37 -2.16 6.78
C THR A 119 -1.82 -1.11 5.81
N VAL A 120 -1.99 0.18 6.11
CA VAL A 120 -1.42 1.27 5.31
C VAL A 120 0.10 1.15 5.21
N ARG A 121 0.80 0.95 6.34
CA ARG A 121 2.25 0.77 6.37
C ARG A 121 2.73 -0.43 5.56
N GLU A 122 2.02 -1.56 5.66
CA GLU A 122 2.34 -2.76 4.88
C GLU A 122 2.08 -2.55 3.39
N VAL A 123 0.97 -1.89 3.03
CA VAL A 123 0.67 -1.53 1.63
C VAL A 123 1.76 -0.65 1.04
N MET A 124 2.19 0.39 1.76
CA MET A 124 3.26 1.29 1.30
C MET A 124 4.55 0.54 0.99
N LYS A 125 5.03 -0.31 1.92
CA LYS A 125 6.25 -1.08 1.72
C LYS A 125 6.16 -2.00 0.50
N GLU A 126 5.05 -2.73 0.40
CA GLU A 126 4.82 -3.70 -0.67
C GLU A 126 4.70 -3.02 -2.04
N VAL A 127 3.95 -1.92 -2.12
CA VAL A 127 3.76 -1.16 -3.35
C VAL A 127 5.07 -0.50 -3.77
N CYS A 128 5.83 0.13 -2.86
CA CYS A 128 7.14 0.70 -3.20
C CYS A 128 8.09 -0.36 -3.78
N PHE A 129 8.14 -1.55 -3.19
CA PHE A 129 8.94 -2.66 -3.71
C PHE A 129 8.49 -3.07 -5.14
N ILE A 130 7.17 -3.19 -5.36
CA ILE A 130 6.62 -3.53 -6.66
C ILE A 130 6.91 -2.43 -7.69
N LEU A 131 6.78 -1.16 -7.31
CA LEU A 131 7.07 -0.03 -8.17
C LEU A 131 8.53 -0.04 -8.64
N ILE A 132 9.48 -0.21 -7.72
CA ILE A 132 10.91 -0.33 -8.07
C ILE A 132 11.10 -1.49 -9.04
N LYS A 133 10.62 -2.69 -8.68
CA LYS A 133 10.78 -3.89 -9.51
C LYS A 133 10.25 -3.76 -10.93
N ILE A 134 9.14 -3.03 -11.13
CA ILE A 134 8.51 -2.87 -12.45
C ILE A 134 9.12 -1.71 -13.23
N LEU A 135 9.37 -0.58 -12.57
CA LEU A 135 9.79 0.65 -13.24
C LEU A 135 11.30 0.70 -13.50
N GLU A 136 12.12 0.10 -12.65
CA GLU A 136 13.57 0.03 -12.82
C GLU A 136 13.97 -0.49 -14.22
N PRO A 137 13.54 -1.67 -14.69
CA PRO A 137 13.92 -2.16 -16.01
C PRO A 137 13.32 -1.36 -17.19
N LEU A 138 12.28 -0.56 -16.95
CA LEU A 138 11.60 0.21 -18.01
C LEU A 138 12.22 1.59 -18.19
N TYR A 139 12.73 2.19 -17.12
CA TYR A 139 13.12 3.60 -17.09
C TYR A 139 14.53 3.86 -16.58
N LEU A 140 15.15 2.89 -15.90
CA LEU A 140 16.54 2.96 -15.48
C LEU A 140 17.35 2.07 -16.42
N SER A 141 17.84 2.65 -17.51
CA SER A 141 18.87 2.03 -18.32
C SER A 141 20.14 1.88 -17.48
N SER A 142 20.83 0.73 -17.57
CA SER A 142 22.22 0.67 -17.15
C SER A 142 22.99 1.73 -17.94
N PRO A 143 23.91 2.49 -17.33
CA PRO A 143 24.76 3.39 -18.09
C PRO A 143 25.45 2.58 -19.18
N THR A 144 25.12 2.87 -20.44
CA THR A 144 25.95 2.46 -21.57
C THR A 144 27.27 3.19 -21.40
N GLU A 145 28.37 2.45 -21.33
CA GLU A 145 29.70 3.05 -21.48
C GLU A 145 29.77 3.67 -22.87
N GLU A 146 29.49 4.97 -22.98
CA GLU A 146 29.80 5.78 -24.15
C GLU A 146 30.47 7.09 -23.69
N ASP A 147 31.78 7.12 -23.97
CA ASP A 147 32.84 8.16 -23.98
C ASP A 147 33.33 8.82 -22.68
#